data_AF-A0A7M2WXL9-F1
#
_entry.id   AF-A0A7M2WXL9-F1
#
_cell.length_a   1.000
_cell.length_b   1.000
_cell.length_c   1.000
_cell.angle_alpha   90.00
_cell.angle_beta   90.00
_cell.angle_gamma   90.00
#
_symmetry.space_group_name_H-M   'P 1'
#
loop_
_entity.id
_entity.type
_entity.pdbx_description
1 polymer ?
#
loop_
_entity_poly.entity_id
_entity_poly.type
_entity_poly.pdbx_seq_one_letter_code
_entity_poly.pdbx_strand_id
1 'polypeptide(L)'
;MDFLKTVGGKIVGGLVSVIVIAAAIALWRMDPEVRSAWLGGTGKSLGWFALVGAAPWATFFLTTWVAKFENNLAGAALVVFYTAVEAVLLAWLFDWGISGATAWIFFAAAVMLALVYNILICDWIAERFGGA
;
A
#
# COMPACT_ATOMS: atom_id res chain seq x y z
N MET A 1 -13.77 21.63 -21.99
CA MET A 1 -12.93 20.85 -21.05
C MET A 1 -13.08 19.33 -21.24
N ASP A 2 -14.17 18.84 -21.84
CA ASP A 2 -14.39 17.40 -22.05
C ASP A 2 -13.53 16.78 -23.15
N PHE A 3 -13.12 17.56 -24.16
CA PHE A 3 -12.22 17.08 -25.22
C PHE A 3 -10.84 16.68 -24.68
N LEU A 4 -10.23 17.49 -23.81
CA LEU A 4 -8.94 17.16 -23.18
C LEU A 4 -9.04 15.95 -22.24
N LYS A 5 -10.18 15.77 -21.54
CA LYS A 5 -10.44 14.59 -20.71
C LYS A 5 -10.59 13.32 -21.56
N THR A 6 -11.28 13.42 -22.69
CA THR A 6 -11.55 12.26 -23.56
C THR A 6 -10.32 11.86 -24.37
N VAL A 7 -9.61 12.83 -24.95
CA VAL A 7 -8.37 12.59 -25.72
C VAL A 7 -7.22 12.22 -24.78
N GLY A 8 -7.07 12.94 -23.66
CA GLY A 8 -6.09 12.60 -22.63
C GLY A 8 -6.33 11.22 -22.05
N GLY A 9 -7.57 10.86 -21.74
CA GLY A 9 -7.93 9.51 -21.27
C GLY A 9 -7.59 8.41 -22.27
N LYS A 10 -7.82 8.63 -23.57
CA LYS A 10 -7.44 7.66 -24.62
C LYS A 10 -5.94 7.53 -24.78
N ILE A 11 -5.19 8.63 -24.71
CA ILE A 11 -3.73 8.61 -24.80
C ILE A 11 -3.13 7.89 -23.60
N VAL A 12 -3.56 8.25 -22.39
CA VAL A 12 -3.10 7.60 -21.14
C VAL A 12 -3.48 6.12 -21.15
N GLY A 13 -4.72 5.78 -21.51
CA GLY A 13 -5.16 4.39 -21.60
C GLY A 13 -4.37 3.58 -22.63
N GLY A 14 -4.09 4.16 -23.81
CA GLY A 14 -3.25 3.55 -24.83
C GLY A 14 -1.82 3.33 -24.35
N LEU A 15 -1.21 4.34 -23.72
CA LEU A 15 0.14 4.25 -23.17
C LEU A 15 0.24 3.17 -22.07
N VAL A 16 -0.71 3.15 -21.13
CA VAL A 16 -0.79 2.12 -20.10
C VAL A 16 -0.93 0.73 -20.71
N SER A 17 -1.78 0.58 -21.74
CA SER A 17 -1.97 -0.71 -22.42
C SER A 17 -0.67 -1.19 -23.07
N VAL A 18 0.06 -0.31 -23.75
CA VAL A 18 1.37 -0.64 -24.36
C VAL A 18 2.37 -1.06 -23.29
N ILE A 19 2.46 -0.34 -22.17
CA ILE A 19 3.35 -0.66 -21.06
C ILE A 19 3.02 -2.05 -20.48
N VAL A 20 1.73 -2.34 -20.26
CA VAL A 20 1.28 -3.64 -19.73
C VAL A 20 1.64 -4.78 -20.69
N ILE A 21 1.39 -4.61 -21.99
CA ILE A 21 1.73 -5.62 -23.00
C ILE A 21 3.25 -5.83 -23.05
N ALA A 22 4.03 -4.75 -23.07
CA ALA A 22 5.49 -4.83 -23.08
C ALA A 22 6.02 -5.53 -21.83
N ALA A 23 5.48 -5.22 -20.64
CA ALA A 23 5.82 -5.88 -19.39
C ALA A 23 5.48 -7.38 -19.42
N ALA A 24 4.31 -7.75 -19.96
CA ALA A 24 3.90 -9.16 -20.10
C ALA A 24 4.84 -9.93 -21.04
N ILE A 25 5.20 -9.34 -22.19
CA ILE A 25 6.16 -9.93 -23.13
C ILE A 25 7.54 -10.07 -22.49
N ALA A 26 8.02 -9.03 -21.79
CA ALA A 26 9.30 -9.06 -21.09
C ALA A 26 9.32 -10.17 -20.02
N LEU A 27 8.27 -10.28 -19.23
CA LEU A 27 8.12 -11.34 -18.23
C LEU A 27 8.14 -12.73 -18.88
N TRP A 28 7.47 -12.91 -20.03
CA TRP A 28 7.43 -14.18 -20.75
C TRP A 28 8.76 -14.57 -21.41
N ARG A 29 9.63 -13.59 -21.68
CA ARG A 29 10.98 -13.81 -22.22
C ARG A 29 12.07 -13.94 -21.16
N MET A 30 11.80 -13.57 -19.90
CA MET A 30 12.77 -13.77 -18.81
C MET A 30 13.02 -15.25 -18.54
N ASP A 31 14.25 -15.56 -18.15
CA ASP A 31 14.63 -16.86 -17.64
C ASP A 31 13.73 -17.28 -16.46
N PRO A 32 13.42 -18.59 -16.32
CA PRO A 32 12.52 -19.08 -15.29
C PRO A 32 12.93 -18.66 -13.86
N GLU A 33 14.23 -18.62 -13.58
CA GLU A 33 14.78 -18.21 -12.28
C GLU A 33 14.47 -16.74 -11.98
N VAL A 34 14.80 -15.84 -12.91
CA VAL A 34 14.53 -14.40 -12.79
C VAL A 34 13.03 -14.13 -12.65
N ARG A 35 12.21 -14.84 -13.45
CA ARG A 35 10.75 -14.74 -13.38
C ARG A 35 10.22 -15.16 -12.02
N SER A 36 10.70 -16.27 -11.46
CA SER A 36 10.28 -16.76 -10.15
C SER A 36 10.62 -15.78 -9.03
N ALA A 37 11.79 -15.15 -9.09
CA ALA A 37 12.20 -14.10 -8.15
C ALA A 37 11.30 -12.85 -8.25
N TRP A 38 10.98 -12.41 -9.48
CA TRP A 38 10.07 -11.28 -9.71
C TRP A 38 8.64 -11.56 -9.26
N LEU A 39 8.10 -12.73 -9.58
CA LEU A 39 6.76 -13.13 -9.13
C LEU A 39 6.70 -13.31 -7.62
N GLY A 40 7.76 -13.84 -7.00
CA GLY A 40 7.90 -13.94 -5.56
C GLY A 40 7.89 -12.56 -4.90
N GLY A 41 8.75 -11.64 -5.36
CA GLY A 41 8.81 -10.27 -4.85
C GLY A 41 7.49 -9.50 -5.06
N THR A 42 6.91 -9.60 -6.26
CA THR A 42 5.65 -8.93 -6.61
C THR A 42 4.48 -9.49 -5.81
N GLY A 43 4.38 -10.81 -5.70
CA GLY A 43 3.35 -11.48 -4.91
C GLY A 43 3.43 -11.10 -3.43
N LYS A 44 4.65 -11.06 -2.88
CA LYS A 44 4.93 -10.52 -1.54
C LYS A 44 4.43 -9.08 -1.42
N SER A 45 4.82 -8.17 -2.31
CA SER A 45 4.37 -6.77 -2.29
C SER A 45 2.86 -6.62 -2.39
N LEU A 46 2.20 -7.35 -3.31
CA LEU A 46 0.74 -7.31 -3.46
C LEU A 46 0.02 -7.86 -2.23
N GLY A 47 0.52 -8.95 -1.65
CA GLY A 47 -0.01 -9.49 -0.40
C GLY A 47 0.13 -8.50 0.75
N TRP A 48 1.27 -7.81 0.83
CA TRP A 48 1.47 -6.75 1.82
C TRP A 48 0.50 -5.57 1.60
N PHE A 49 0.32 -5.07 0.38
CA PHE A 49 -0.66 -4.02 0.10
C PHE A 49 -2.09 -4.44 0.44
N ALA A 50 -2.46 -5.70 0.18
CA ALA A 50 -3.77 -6.22 0.57
C ALA A 50 -3.94 -6.26 2.08
N LEU A 51 -2.90 -6.63 2.84
CA LEU A 51 -2.91 -6.61 4.30
C LEU A 51 -3.03 -5.19 4.86
N VAL A 52 -2.21 -4.25 4.39
CA VAL A 52 -2.31 -2.82 4.76
C VAL A 52 -3.71 -2.30 4.46
N GLY A 53 -4.21 -2.58 3.25
CA GLY A 53 -5.54 -2.17 2.82
C GLY A 53 -6.66 -2.77 3.63
N ALA A 54 -6.50 -3.99 4.17
CA ALA A 54 -7.53 -4.66 4.94
C ALA A 54 -7.44 -4.38 6.44
N ALA A 55 -6.26 -4.05 6.98
CA ALA A 55 -6.02 -4.00 8.42
C ALA A 55 -6.97 -3.02 9.15
N PRO A 56 -7.09 -1.73 8.78
CA PRO A 56 -8.01 -0.81 9.46
C PRO A 56 -9.47 -1.25 9.42
N TRP A 57 -9.88 -1.95 8.35
CA TRP A 57 -11.25 -2.45 8.18
C TRP A 57 -11.51 -3.68 9.03
N ALA A 58 -10.56 -4.61 9.08
CA ALA A 58 -10.65 -5.81 9.90
C ALA A 58 -10.71 -5.46 11.40
N THR A 59 -10.11 -4.33 11.78
CA THR A 59 -10.05 -3.83 13.15
C THR A 59 -10.89 -2.57 13.38
N PHE A 60 -11.92 -2.32 12.57
CA PHE A 60 -12.73 -1.08 12.64
C PHE A 60 -13.25 -0.76 14.05
N PHE A 61 -13.56 -1.79 14.85
CA PHE A 61 -14.01 -1.63 16.23
C PHE A 61 -12.95 -0.93 17.11
N LEU A 62 -11.65 -1.19 16.91
CA LEU A 62 -10.57 -0.49 17.62
C LEU A 62 -10.56 0.99 17.28
N THR A 63 -10.71 1.32 16.00
CA THR A 63 -10.76 2.71 15.52
C THR A 63 -11.96 3.44 16.11
N THR A 64 -13.15 2.83 16.09
CA THR A 64 -14.35 3.42 16.71
C THR A 64 -14.24 3.54 18.22
N TRP A 65 -13.56 2.62 18.90
CA TRP A 65 -13.30 2.71 20.34
C TRP A 65 -12.32 3.85 20.65
N VAL A 66 -11.24 3.98 19.87
CA VAL A 66 -10.25 5.05 20.02
C VAL A 66 -10.87 6.42 19.77
N ALA A 67 -11.80 6.52 18.81
CA ALA A 67 -12.52 7.76 18.51
C ALA A 67 -13.28 8.32 19.73
N LYS A 68 -13.79 7.45 20.62
CA LYS A 68 -14.53 7.86 21.83
C LYS A 68 -13.67 8.60 22.86
N PHE A 69 -12.34 8.55 22.76
CA PHE A 69 -11.47 9.32 23.65
C PHE A 69 -11.38 10.81 23.27
N GLU A 70 -11.89 11.21 22.09
CA GLU A 70 -11.86 12.59 21.59
C GLU A 70 -10.46 13.24 21.68
N ASN A 71 -9.41 12.43 21.55
CA ASN A 71 -8.03 12.84 21.73
C ASN A 71 -7.17 12.45 20.52
N ASN A 72 -6.57 13.45 19.89
CA ASN A 72 -5.66 13.30 18.75
C ASN A 72 -4.47 12.38 19.06
N LEU A 73 -4.01 12.34 20.32
CA LEU A 73 -2.90 11.48 20.73
C LEU A 73 -3.27 9.99 20.64
N ALA A 74 -4.51 9.63 20.99
CA ALA A 74 -4.97 8.24 20.93
C ALA A 74 -5.10 7.77 19.47
N GLY A 75 -5.63 8.62 18.59
CA GLY A 75 -5.68 8.37 17.15
C GLY A 75 -4.28 8.24 16.53
N ALA A 76 -3.37 9.17 16.85
CA ALA A 76 -1.99 9.10 16.37
C ALA A 76 -1.27 7.82 16.84
N ALA A 77 -1.46 7.41 18.10
CA ALA A 77 -0.89 6.19 18.64
C ALA A 77 -1.38 4.94 17.89
N LEU A 78 -2.67 4.86 17.56
CA LEU A 78 -3.24 3.76 16.78
C LEU A 78 -2.65 3.68 15.36
N VAL A 79 -2.55 4.82 14.68
CA VAL A 79 -1.96 4.92 13.34
C VAL A 79 -0.49 4.51 13.34
N VAL A 80 0.29 5.00 14.30
CA VAL A 80 1.70 4.64 14.46
C VAL A 80 1.83 3.14 14.72
N PHE A 81 0.95 2.55 15.54
CA PHE A 81 0.94 1.13 15.80
C PHE A 81 0.70 0.29 14.52
N TYR A 82 -0.34 0.61 13.73
CA TYR A 82 -0.56 -0.10 12.46
C TYR A 82 0.63 0.03 11.52
N THR A 83 1.13 1.25 11.35
CA THR A 83 2.26 1.52 10.46
C THR A 83 3.52 0.76 10.89
N ALA A 84 3.79 0.68 12.20
CA ALA A 84 4.92 -0.08 12.73
C ALA A 84 4.77 -1.59 12.49
N VAL A 85 3.59 -2.14 12.72
CA VAL A 85 3.29 -3.56 12.45
C VAL A 85 3.44 -3.86 10.96
N GLU A 86 2.93 -2.99 10.09
CA GLU A 86 3.03 -3.15 8.63
C GLU A 86 4.48 -3.03 8.14
N ALA A 87 5.27 -2.12 8.72
CA ALA A 87 6.70 -2.01 8.44
C ALA A 87 7.46 -3.28 8.84
N VAL A 88 7.15 -3.84 10.02
CA VAL A 88 7.73 -5.11 10.50
C VAL A 88 7.31 -6.26 9.58
N LEU A 89 6.05 -6.33 9.20
CA LEU A 89 5.55 -7.35 8.26
C LEU A 89 6.23 -7.24 6.90
N LEU A 90 6.45 -6.02 6.39
CA LEU A 90 7.18 -5.80 5.15
C LEU A 90 8.63 -6.30 5.28
N ALA A 91 9.32 -5.93 6.36
CA ALA A 91 10.68 -6.38 6.60
C ALA A 91 10.76 -7.90 6.70
N TRP A 92 9.84 -8.52 7.45
CA TRP A 92 9.74 -9.98 7.58
C TRP A 92 9.46 -10.66 6.25
N LEU A 93 8.56 -10.12 5.43
CA LEU A 93 8.20 -10.68 4.13
C LEU A 93 9.37 -10.70 3.15
N PHE A 94 10.32 -9.77 3.30
CA PHE A 94 11.57 -9.71 2.57
C PHE A 94 12.75 -10.28 3.38
N ASP A 95 12.48 -11.19 4.32
CA ASP A 95 13.47 -11.97 5.07
C ASP A 95 14.49 -11.09 5.83
N TRP A 96 14.06 -9.90 6.25
CA TRP A 96 14.89 -8.85 6.85
C TRP A 96 16.06 -8.38 5.98
N GLY A 97 16.05 -8.72 4.69
CA GLY A 97 17.11 -8.46 3.72
C GLY A 97 17.16 -7.01 3.22
N ILE A 98 16.82 -6.02 4.05
CA ILE A 98 16.86 -4.60 3.69
C ILE A 98 18.32 -4.12 3.74
N SER A 99 19.03 -4.31 2.64
CA SER A 99 20.45 -3.95 2.51
C SER A 99 20.67 -2.99 1.34
N GLY A 100 21.54 -1.99 1.56
CA GLY A 100 21.85 -0.95 0.59
C GLY A 100 20.83 0.20 0.57
N ALA A 101 21.28 1.35 0.05
CA ALA A 101 20.50 2.59 0.06
C ALA A 101 19.17 2.46 -0.71
N THR A 102 19.18 1.78 -1.85
CA THR A 102 17.99 1.60 -2.69
C THR A 102 16.88 0.81 -1.97
N ALA A 103 17.22 -0.28 -1.28
CA ALA A 103 16.25 -1.07 -0.53
C ALA A 103 15.63 -0.25 0.61
N TRP A 104 16.45 0.53 1.32
CA TRP A 104 15.97 1.43 2.37
C TRP A 104 15.04 2.53 1.85
N ILE A 105 15.34 3.12 0.68
CA ILE A 105 14.48 4.13 0.06
C ILE A 105 13.10 3.52 -0.27
N PHE A 106 13.07 2.35 -0.90
CA PHE A 106 11.80 1.68 -1.21
C PHE A 106 11.03 1.25 0.04
N PHE A 107 11.72 0.74 1.05
CA PHE A 107 11.13 0.39 2.33
C PHE A 107 10.51 1.63 2.99
N ALA A 108 11.25 2.73 3.11
CA ALA A 108 10.76 3.97 3.69
C ALA A 108 9.57 4.54 2.91
N ALA A 109 9.62 4.51 1.58
CA ALA A 109 8.51 4.95 0.73
C ALA A 109 7.25 4.10 0.93
N ALA A 110 7.39 2.77 1.03
CA ALA A 110 6.28 1.88 1.31
C ALA A 110 5.67 2.14 2.70
N VAL A 111 6.49 2.28 3.73
CA VAL A 111 6.05 2.59 5.10
C VAL A 111 5.34 3.96 5.15
N MET A 112 5.85 4.97 4.44
CA MET A 112 5.19 6.27 4.32
C MET A 112 3.82 6.16 3.63
N LEU A 113 3.71 5.34 2.58
CA LEU A 113 2.44 5.12 1.90
C LEU A 113 1.43 4.45 2.83
N ALA A 114 1.85 3.43 3.58
CA ALA A 114 1.01 2.77 4.58
C ALA A 114 0.58 3.74 5.70
N LEU A 115 1.50 4.58 6.19
CA LEU A 115 1.19 5.62 7.17
C LEU A 115 0.09 6.57 6.67
N VAL A 116 0.24 7.11 5.46
CA VAL A 116 -0.75 8.03 4.86
C VAL A 116 -2.10 7.31 4.69
N TYR A 117 -2.08 6.07 4.20
CA TYR A 117 -3.30 5.27 4.07
C TYR A 117 -4.00 5.08 5.43
N ASN A 118 -3.26 4.69 6.47
CA ASN A 118 -3.80 4.48 7.80
C ASN A 118 -4.39 5.74 8.42
N ILE A 119 -3.73 6.90 8.24
CA ILE A 119 -4.28 8.20 8.66
C ILE A 119 -5.65 8.42 8.02
N LEU A 120 -5.72 8.33 6.68
CA LEU A 120 -6.94 8.65 5.94
C LEU A 120 -8.08 7.68 6.25
N ILE A 121 -7.80 6.38 6.32
CA ILE A 121 -8.84 5.37 6.55
C ILE A 121 -9.27 5.32 8.00
N CYS A 122 -8.36 5.46 8.97
CA CYS A 122 -8.76 5.49 10.38
C CYS A 122 -9.64 6.72 10.67
N ASP A 123 -9.30 7.87 10.11
CA ASP A 123 -10.08 9.10 10.22
C ASP A 123 -11.47 8.92 9.60
N TRP A 124 -11.54 8.41 8.37
CA TRP A 124 -12.81 8.12 7.70
C TRP A 124 -13.69 7.12 8.47
N ILE A 125 -13.10 6.05 9.03
CA ILE A 125 -13.82 5.07 9.86
C ILE A 125 -14.35 5.74 11.15
N ALA A 126 -13.52 6.58 11.79
CA ALA A 126 -13.91 7.31 12.99
C ALA A 126 -15.08 8.25 12.71
N GLU A 127 -15.04 9.03 11.62
CA GLU A 127 -16.13 9.91 11.21
C GLU A 127 -17.42 9.13 10.90
N ARG A 128 -17.30 7.96 10.24
CA ARG A 128 -18.47 7.22 9.77
C ARG A 128 -19.13 6.34 10.82
N PHE A 129 -18.35 5.80 11.75
CA PHE A 129 -18.79 4.77 12.69
C PHE A 129 -18.47 5.09 14.15
N GLY A 130 -17.65 6.11 14.44
CA GLY A 130 -17.26 6.50 15.80
C GLY A 130 -18.39 7.11 16.62
N GLY A 131 -19.46 7.57 15.95
CA GLY A 131 -20.63 8.17 16.58
C GLY A 131 -20.37 9.62 16.98
N ALA A 132 -20.95 10.55 16.22
CA ALA A 132 -21.42 11.82 16.76
C ALA A 132 -22.86 11.61 17.27
#